data_AF-A0A0Q0XJI3-F1
#
_entry.id   AF-A0A0Q0XJI3-F1
#
_cell.length_a   1.000
_cell.length_b   1.000
_cell.length_c   1.000
_cell.angle_alpha   90.00
_cell.angle_beta   90.00
_cell.angle_gamma   90.00
#
_symmetry.space_group_name_H-M   'P 1'
#
loop_
_entity.id
_entity.type
_entity.pdbx_description
1 polymer ?
#
loop_
_entity_poly.entity_id
_entity_poly.type
_entity_poly.pdbx_seq_one_letter_code
_entity_poly.pdbx_strand_id
1 'polypeptide(L)'
;MKIRLILITITLVCCKTQKTVVEDTISKPFEVRCILKDLRKTTNYKNEITKYTSIYRDTIIELESVKTDSTEYKTMLDLQKSERFLWILAIRDNEIDSLLIDCVSKTKWVESNFLLDQCEIEMAITAYDNQGMAISGGTQKIKYKN
;
A
#
# COMPACT_ATOMS: atom_id res chain seq x y z
N MET A 1 -65.00 9.14 -48.63
CA MET A 1 -64.18 7.91 -48.57
C MET A 1 -62.92 8.08 -49.39
N LYS A 2 -61.74 8.00 -48.76
CA LYS A 2 -60.48 7.53 -49.35
C LYS A 2 -59.44 7.45 -48.22
N ILE A 3 -59.34 6.25 -47.66
CA ILE A 3 -58.35 5.84 -46.66
C ILE A 3 -56.98 5.92 -47.34
N ARG A 4 -56.06 6.73 -46.80
CA ARG A 4 -54.66 6.74 -47.24
C ARG A 4 -53.95 5.59 -46.53
N LEU A 5 -53.67 4.55 -47.30
CA LEU A 5 -52.85 3.41 -46.93
C LEU A 5 -51.41 3.90 -46.70
N ILE A 6 -50.90 3.75 -45.48
CA ILE A 6 -49.49 4.01 -45.15
C ILE A 6 -48.70 2.78 -45.59
N LEU A 7 -47.87 2.94 -46.62
CA LEU A 7 -46.93 1.92 -47.07
C LEU A 7 -45.64 2.06 -46.24
N ILE A 8 -45.43 1.15 -45.28
CA ILE A 8 -44.20 1.05 -44.50
C ILE A 8 -43.17 0.29 -45.34
N THR A 9 -42.22 1.01 -45.94
CA THR A 9 -41.03 0.43 -46.56
C THR A 9 -40.02 0.10 -45.46
N ILE A 10 -39.89 -1.20 -45.18
CA ILE A 10 -38.84 -1.79 -44.33
C ILE A 10 -37.52 -1.74 -45.12
N THR A 11 -36.59 -0.87 -44.72
CA THR A 11 -35.20 -0.91 -45.20
C THR A 11 -34.39 -1.86 -44.32
N LEU A 12 -34.24 -3.10 -44.80
CA LEU A 12 -33.29 -4.06 -44.28
C LEU A 12 -31.87 -3.72 -44.76
N VAL A 13 -31.01 -3.42 -43.80
CA VAL A 13 -29.65 -3.93 -43.61
C VAL A 13 -28.66 -3.81 -44.78
N CYS A 14 -27.63 -2.98 -44.58
CA CYS A 14 -26.26 -3.41 -44.86
C CYS A 14 -25.27 -2.64 -43.97
N CYS A 15 -25.19 -3.04 -42.69
CA CYS A 15 -24.09 -2.65 -41.83
C CYS A 15 -22.88 -3.51 -42.22
N LYS A 16 -21.93 -2.94 -42.98
CA LYS A 16 -20.63 -3.57 -43.22
C LYS A 16 -19.90 -3.63 -41.88
N THR A 17 -19.90 -4.81 -41.26
CA THR A 17 -19.02 -5.10 -40.14
C THR A 17 -17.58 -5.11 -40.65
N GLN A 18 -16.91 -3.98 -40.49
CA GLN A 18 -15.47 -3.89 -40.66
C GLN A 18 -14.85 -4.71 -39.53
N LYS A 19 -14.31 -5.88 -39.87
CA LYS A 19 -13.50 -6.68 -38.95
C LYS A 19 -12.23 -5.87 -38.65
N THR A 20 -12.25 -5.11 -37.57
CA THR A 20 -11.02 -4.62 -36.97
C THR A 20 -10.31 -5.84 -36.42
N VAL A 21 -9.22 -6.23 -37.09
CA VAL A 21 -8.25 -7.17 -36.53
C VAL A 21 -7.68 -6.47 -35.30
N VAL A 22 -8.16 -6.88 -34.13
CA VAL A 22 -7.53 -6.52 -32.85
C VAL A 22 -6.18 -7.22 -32.89
N GLU A 23 -5.17 -6.43 -33.19
CA GLU A 23 -3.78 -6.81 -33.05
C GLU A 23 -3.57 -7.11 -31.57
N ASP A 24 -3.46 -8.40 -31.24
CA ASP A 24 -3.16 -8.91 -29.91
C ASP A 24 -1.87 -8.23 -29.47
N THR A 25 -2.02 -7.16 -28.69
CA THR A 25 -0.90 -6.46 -28.10
C THR A 25 -0.40 -7.42 -27.04
N ILE A 26 0.67 -8.15 -27.36
CA ILE A 26 1.38 -9.00 -26.42
C ILE A 26 1.76 -8.11 -25.24
N SER A 27 0.92 -8.12 -24.21
CA SER A 27 1.18 -7.50 -22.93
C SER A 27 2.46 -8.11 -22.42
N LYS A 28 3.54 -7.32 -22.38
CA LYS A 28 4.74 -7.72 -21.66
C LYS A 28 4.30 -8.10 -20.24
N PRO A 29 4.79 -9.22 -19.69
CA PRO A 29 4.51 -9.57 -18.31
C PRO A 29 4.92 -8.38 -17.44
N PHE A 30 3.94 -7.83 -16.71
CA PHE A 30 4.20 -6.76 -15.76
C PHE A 30 5.11 -7.36 -14.69
N GLU A 31 6.38 -6.99 -14.71
CA GLU A 31 7.35 -7.48 -13.73
C GLU A 31 6.96 -6.85 -12.39
N VAL A 32 6.41 -7.68 -11.50
CA VAL A 32 5.89 -7.24 -10.20
C VAL A 32 7.03 -6.59 -9.41
N ARG A 33 6.95 -5.27 -9.23
CA ARG A 33 8.03 -4.49 -8.63
C ARG A 33 7.92 -4.58 -7.11
N CYS A 34 9.03 -4.88 -6.44
CA CYS A 34 9.06 -4.87 -4.97
C CYS A 34 9.34 -3.47 -4.42
N ILE A 35 8.31 -2.82 -3.89
CA ILE A 35 8.42 -1.46 -3.35
C ILE A 35 9.36 -1.38 -2.14
N LEU A 36 9.45 -2.45 -1.33
CA LEU A 36 10.33 -2.46 -0.16
C LEU A 36 11.81 -2.32 -0.53
N LYS A 37 12.21 -2.74 -1.74
CA LYS A 37 13.59 -2.55 -2.24
C LYS A 37 13.89 -1.09 -2.60
N ASP A 38 12.86 -0.31 -2.90
CA ASP A 38 12.98 1.11 -3.22
C ASP A 38 12.98 1.99 -1.96
N LEU A 39 12.33 1.53 -0.89
CA LEU A 39 12.39 2.13 0.45
C LEU A 39 13.71 1.73 1.14
N ARG A 40 14.82 2.33 0.72
CA ARG A 40 16.19 1.92 1.07
C ARG A 40 16.51 1.97 2.57
N LYS A 41 15.78 2.72 3.38
CA LYS A 41 16.00 2.77 4.83
C LYS A 41 15.36 1.60 5.57
N THR A 42 14.53 0.78 4.91
CA THR A 42 13.84 -0.41 5.48
C THR A 42 14.72 -1.36 6.24
N THR A 43 15.95 -1.59 5.79
CA THR A 43 16.87 -2.55 6.45
C THR A 43 17.57 -1.97 7.68
N ASN A 44 17.37 -0.68 8.00
CA ASN A 44 18.14 0.00 9.03
C ASN A 44 17.35 1.03 9.85
N TYR A 45 16.02 0.88 9.94
CA TYR A 45 15.20 1.87 10.65
C TYR A 45 15.60 2.08 12.10
N LYS A 46 16.09 1.05 12.80
CA LYS A 46 16.58 1.19 14.17
C LYS A 46 17.69 2.26 14.28
N ASN A 47 18.65 2.28 13.37
CA ASN A 47 19.71 3.30 13.37
C ASN A 47 19.23 4.65 12.83
N GLU A 48 18.20 4.70 12.00
CA GLU A 48 17.59 5.97 11.61
C GLU A 48 16.84 6.60 12.80
N ILE A 49 16.08 5.80 13.56
CA ILE A 49 15.30 6.23 14.73
C ILE A 49 16.21 6.75 15.85
N THR A 50 17.40 6.18 16.05
CA THR A 50 18.34 6.64 17.09
C THR A 50 18.80 8.08 16.88
N LYS A 51 18.81 8.58 15.64
CA LYS A 51 19.15 9.98 15.33
C LYS A 51 18.16 10.98 15.93
N TYR A 52 16.96 10.53 16.24
CA TYR A 52 15.86 11.37 16.71
C TYR A 52 15.55 11.19 18.20
N THR A 53 16.38 10.45 18.95
CA THR A 53 16.15 10.19 20.39
C THR A 53 16.20 11.44 21.26
N SER A 54 16.78 12.53 20.77
CA SER A 54 16.87 13.83 21.45
C SER A 54 15.61 14.69 21.30
N ILE A 55 14.63 14.27 20.49
CA ILE A 55 13.37 15.00 20.31
C ILE A 55 12.40 14.59 21.43
N TYR A 56 12.03 15.56 22.28
CA TYR A 56 11.18 15.35 23.47
C TYR A 56 9.73 15.84 23.32
N ARG A 57 9.33 16.18 22.10
CA ARG A 57 7.99 16.67 21.79
C ARG A 57 7.35 15.81 20.72
N ASP A 58 6.03 15.80 20.69
CA ASP A 58 5.28 15.08 19.68
C ASP A 58 5.68 15.59 18.29
N THR A 59 6.20 14.70 17.45
CA THR A 59 6.79 15.05 16.16
C THR A 59 6.60 13.91 15.16
N ILE A 60 6.13 14.25 13.95
CA ILE A 60 6.06 13.33 12.83
C ILE A 60 7.19 13.65 11.86
N ILE A 61 7.93 12.62 11.45
CA ILE A 61 9.12 12.73 10.60
C ILE A 61 8.96 11.80 9.41
N GLU A 62 9.04 12.33 8.19
CA GLU A 62 9.19 11.51 6.99
C GLU A 62 10.63 11.01 6.90
N LEU A 63 10.83 9.68 6.96
CA LEU A 63 12.15 9.07 6.83
C LEU A 63 12.54 8.90 5.37
N GLU A 64 11.59 8.50 4.54
CA GLU A 64 11.78 8.29 3.11
C GLU A 64 10.43 8.29 2.37
N SER A 65 10.48 8.60 1.07
CA SER A 65 9.36 8.53 0.15
C SER A 65 9.81 7.97 -1.19
N VAL A 66 8.98 7.13 -1.80
CA VAL A 66 9.13 6.59 -3.15
C VAL A 66 7.80 6.75 -3.88
N LYS A 67 7.84 7.42 -5.03
CA LYS A 67 6.69 7.52 -5.92
C LYS A 67 6.78 6.51 -7.05
N THR A 68 5.70 5.76 -7.23
CA THR A 68 5.42 4.95 -8.41
C THR A 68 4.27 5.57 -9.20
N ASP A 69 3.91 4.99 -10.35
CA ASP A 69 2.97 5.57 -11.31
C ASP A 69 1.73 6.22 -10.67
N SER A 70 1.01 5.49 -9.80
CA SER A 70 -0.22 5.94 -9.15
C SER A 70 -0.18 5.93 -7.61
N THR A 71 0.94 5.54 -7.01
CA THR A 71 1.05 5.40 -5.55
C THR A 71 2.36 5.98 -5.04
N GLU A 72 2.27 6.87 -4.04
CA GLU A 72 3.40 7.33 -3.25
C GLU A 72 3.47 6.51 -1.96
N TYR A 73 4.62 5.90 -1.72
CA TYR A 73 4.91 5.14 -0.50
C TYR A 73 5.80 5.97 0.40
N LYS A 74 5.38 6.16 1.66
CA LYS A 74 6.15 6.93 2.66
C LYS A 74 6.43 6.08 3.88
N THR A 75 7.61 6.27 4.46
CA THR A 75 7.85 5.79 5.82
C THR A 75 7.84 6.96 6.79
N MET A 76 6.95 6.89 7.77
CA MET A 76 6.75 7.95 8.75
C MET A 76 7.13 7.44 10.15
N LEU A 77 7.97 8.22 10.84
CA LEU A 77 8.26 8.05 12.26
C LEU A 77 7.42 9.05 13.05
N ASP A 78 6.49 8.55 13.85
CA ASP A 78 5.71 9.32 14.81
C ASP A 78 6.34 9.15 16.21
N LEU A 79 6.93 10.23 16.70
CA LEU A 79 7.50 10.32 18.03
C LEU A 79 6.48 10.96 18.95
N GLN A 80 6.08 10.22 19.99
CA GLN A 80 5.26 10.74 21.07
C GLN A 80 6.07 10.69 22.37
N LYS A 81 5.63 11.44 23.38
CA LYS A 81 6.34 11.62 24.66
C LYS A 81 7.04 10.36 25.23
N SER A 82 6.44 9.18 25.12
CA SER A 82 7.03 7.91 25.58
C SER A 82 6.88 6.77 24.58
N GLU A 83 6.46 7.06 23.37
CA GLU A 83 6.08 6.03 22.39
C GLU A 83 6.66 6.39 21.03
N ARG A 84 6.94 5.36 20.25
CA ARG A 84 7.48 5.52 18.90
C ARG A 84 6.71 4.60 18.00
N PHE A 85 6.27 5.14 16.88
CA PHE A 85 5.53 4.39 15.87
C PHE A 85 6.19 4.60 14.53
N LEU A 86 6.40 3.50 13.82
CA LEU A 86 6.92 3.50 12.47
C LEU A 86 5.85 2.96 11.54
N TRP A 87 5.49 3.77 10.56
CA TRP A 87 4.43 3.50 9.61
C TRP A 87 4.95 3.44 8.19
N ILE A 88 4.43 2.52 7.39
CA ILE A 88 4.46 2.63 5.92
C ILE A 88 3.08 3.12 5.48
N LEU A 89 3.04 4.20 4.71
CA LEU A 89 1.85 4.74 4.09
C LEU A 89 1.88 4.45 2.59
N ALA A 90 0.75 4.04 2.02
CA ALA A 90 0.55 4.00 0.57
C ALA A 90 -0.55 5.01 0.22
N ILE A 91 -0.16 6.06 -0.50
CA ILE A 91 -0.98 7.23 -0.81
C ILE A 91 -1.33 7.17 -2.30
N ARG A 92 -2.63 7.05 -2.59
CA ARG A 92 -3.23 7.12 -3.93
C ARG A 92 -4.11 8.36 -4.00
N ASP A 93 -4.58 8.73 -5.19
CA ASP A 93 -5.34 9.97 -5.42
C ASP A 93 -6.56 10.16 -4.49
N ASN A 94 -7.20 9.06 -4.07
CA ASN A 94 -8.42 9.09 -3.24
C ASN A 94 -8.35 8.20 -1.98
N GLU A 95 -7.19 7.61 -1.66
CA GLU A 95 -7.06 6.59 -0.62
C GLU A 95 -5.68 6.66 0.04
N ILE A 96 -5.66 6.48 1.37
CA ILE A 96 -4.43 6.32 2.14
C ILE A 96 -4.55 5.03 2.96
N ASP A 97 -3.72 4.05 2.60
CA ASP A 97 -3.51 2.85 3.39
C ASP A 97 -2.32 3.07 4.32
N SER A 98 -2.41 2.58 5.56
CA SER A 98 -1.30 2.64 6.52
C SER A 98 -1.05 1.29 7.18
N LEU A 99 0.23 0.99 7.39
CA LEU A 99 0.68 -0.21 8.07
C LEU A 99 1.67 0.16 9.17
N LEU A 100 1.34 -0.17 10.42
CA LEU A 100 2.27 -0.07 11.55
C LEU A 100 3.27 -1.23 11.48
N ILE A 101 4.54 -0.90 11.27
CA ILE A 101 5.62 -1.89 11.10
C ILE A 101 6.53 -1.99 12.33
N ASP A 102 6.67 -0.92 13.11
CA ASP A 102 7.45 -0.96 14.35
C ASP A 102 6.78 -0.09 15.40
N CYS A 103 6.71 -0.57 16.63
CA CYS A 103 6.14 0.16 17.74
C CYS A 103 6.68 -0.33 19.08
N VAL A 104 7.00 0.63 19.94
CA VAL A 104 7.21 0.39 21.37
C VAL A 104 6.28 1.32 22.15
N SER A 105 5.23 0.73 22.73
CA SER A 105 4.26 1.42 23.58
C SER A 105 4.03 0.64 24.88
N LYS A 106 3.27 1.22 25.83
CA LYS A 106 2.94 0.51 27.09
C LYS A 106 2.02 -0.68 26.89
N THR A 107 1.20 -0.66 25.85
CA THR A 107 0.11 -1.62 25.63
C THR A 107 0.34 -2.49 24.40
N LYS A 108 1.31 -2.14 23.55
CA LYS A 108 1.58 -2.84 22.30
C LYS A 108 3.06 -2.77 21.92
N TRP A 109 3.59 -3.90 21.47
CA TRP A 109 4.89 -4.02 20.85
C TRP A 109 4.72 -4.60 19.45
N VAL A 110 5.35 -3.99 18.45
CA VAL A 110 5.41 -4.50 17.08
C VAL A 110 6.86 -4.47 16.64
N GLU A 111 7.37 -5.59 16.16
CA GLU A 111 8.71 -5.70 15.58
C GLU A 111 8.61 -6.30 14.17
N SER A 112 9.15 -5.60 13.16
CA SER A 112 9.15 -6.06 11.78
C SER A 112 10.49 -6.64 11.34
N ASN A 113 10.40 -7.69 10.53
CA ASN A 113 11.49 -8.21 9.72
C ASN A 113 11.13 -8.09 8.23
N PHE A 114 12.04 -7.50 7.44
CA PHE A 114 11.83 -7.23 6.01
C PHE A 114 12.45 -8.33 5.16
N LEU A 115 11.61 -9.15 4.52
CA LEU A 115 12.01 -10.20 3.60
C LEU A 115 12.03 -9.64 2.17
N LEU A 116 13.04 -8.83 1.85
CA LEU A 116 13.10 -8.07 0.59
C LEU A 116 13.05 -8.95 -0.66
N ASP A 117 13.62 -10.16 -0.63
CA ASP A 117 13.59 -11.09 -1.77
C ASP A 117 12.18 -11.63 -2.06
N GLN A 118 11.33 -11.69 -1.03
CA GLN A 118 9.94 -12.15 -1.14
C GLN A 118 8.97 -10.96 -1.29
N CYS A 119 9.48 -9.75 -1.08
CA CYS A 119 8.70 -8.53 -0.90
C CYS A 119 7.64 -8.65 0.19
N GLU A 120 8.06 -9.18 1.33
CA GLU A 120 7.20 -9.44 2.48
C GLU A 120 7.72 -8.73 3.73
N ILE A 121 6.78 -8.34 4.59
CA ILE A 121 7.05 -7.88 5.95
C ILE A 121 6.47 -8.92 6.90
N GLU A 122 7.32 -9.46 7.77
CA GLU A 122 6.92 -10.34 8.86
C GLU A 122 6.92 -9.54 10.16
N MET A 123 5.80 -9.50 10.86
CA MET A 123 5.63 -8.71 12.08
C MET A 123 5.32 -9.61 13.26
N ALA A 124 6.07 -9.47 14.35
CA ALA A 124 5.73 -10.01 15.65
C ALA A 124 4.96 -8.95 16.44
N ILE A 125 3.75 -9.29 16.88
CA ILE A 125 2.87 -8.37 17.60
C ILE A 125 2.61 -8.95 18.99
N THR A 126 2.79 -8.14 20.02
CA THR A 126 2.47 -8.48 21.40
C THR A 126 1.62 -7.37 22.01
N ALA A 127 0.52 -7.73 22.67
CA ALA A 127 -0.29 -6.80 23.44
C ALA A 127 -0.12 -7.07 24.94
N TYR A 128 -0.13 -5.99 25.73
CA TYR A 128 0.08 -6.02 27.18
C TYR A 128 -1.11 -5.42 27.92
N ASP A 129 -1.38 -5.94 29.11
CA ASP A 129 -2.31 -5.31 30.05
C ASP A 129 -1.69 -4.11 30.78
N ASN A 130 -2.45 -3.50 31.69
CA ASN A 130 -2.02 -2.34 32.45
C ASN A 130 -0.92 -2.64 33.49
N GLN A 131 -0.61 -3.92 33.70
CA GLN A 131 0.44 -4.43 34.58
C GLN A 131 1.71 -4.79 33.80
N GLY A 132 1.69 -4.65 32.47
CA GLY A 132 2.80 -5.02 31.60
C GLY A 132 2.90 -6.52 31.32
N MET A 133 1.85 -7.29 31.62
CA MET A 133 1.80 -8.72 31.32
C MET A 133 1.27 -8.94 29.91
N ALA A 134 1.93 -9.82 29.15
CA ALA A 134 1.48 -10.16 27.80
C ALA A 134 0.14 -10.91 27.85
N ILE A 135 -0.86 -10.39 27.14
CA ILE A 135 -2.23 -10.96 27.10
C ILE A 135 -2.57 -11.59 25.75
N SER A 136 -1.87 -11.21 24.69
CA SER A 136 -2.02 -11.82 23.37
C SER A 136 -0.79 -11.55 22.53
N GLY A 137 -0.54 -12.42 21.54
CA GLY A 137 0.48 -12.18 20.54
C GLY A 137 0.29 -13.02 19.30
N GLY A 138 1.07 -12.72 18.28
CA GLY A 138 1.04 -13.47 17.02
C GLY A 138 2.02 -12.92 16.00
N THR A 139 2.12 -13.64 14.89
CA THR A 139 2.92 -13.24 13.74
C THR A 139 2.00 -12.98 12.55
N GLN A 140 2.26 -11.89 11.83
CA GLN A 140 1.56 -11.55 10.59
C GLN A 140 2.56 -11.40 9.45
N LYS A 141 2.21 -11.88 8.25
CA LYS A 141 2.96 -11.65 7.02
C LYS A 141 2.15 -10.84 6.03
N ILE A 142 2.75 -9.80 5.47
CA ILE A 142 2.11 -8.91 4.50
C ILE A 142 2.98 -8.82 3.25
N LYS A 143 2.36 -9.02 2.08
CA LYS A 143 3.01 -8.86 0.77
C LYS A 143 2.87 -7.42 0.28
N TYR A 144 3.97 -6.82 -0.17
CA TYR A 144 4.03 -5.43 -0.64
C TYR A 144 4.42 -5.37 -2.12
N LYS A 145 3.59 -6.00 -2.96
CA LYS A 145 3.80 -6.14 -4.41
C LYS A 145 2.95 -5.11 -5.17
N ASN A 146 3.53 -4.45 -6.16
CA ASN A 146 2.83 -3.55 -7.09
C ASN A 146 2.89 -4.12 -8.51
#